data_AF-A0A1M5PFW7-F1
#
_entry.id   AF-A0A1M5PFW7-F1
#
_cell.length_a   1.000
_cell.length_b   1.000
_cell.length_c   1.000
_cell.angle_alpha   90.00
_cell.angle_beta   90.00
_cell.angle_gamma   90.00
#
_symmetry.space_group_name_H-M   'P 1'
#
loop_
_entity.id
_entity.type
_entity.pdbx_description
1 polymer ?
#
loop_
_entity_poly.entity_id
_entity_poly.type
_entity_poly.pdbx_seq_one_letter_code
_entity_poly.pdbx_strand_id
1 'polypeptide(L)'
;MHAIYFKWKVASGRERDFESAWRELTELIRDERGGLGSRLHRCANGEYFAYAQWPSELSWATQSEPTTRMLELRNHMREFAELLDAPLRGDVVADLLISIDRPE
;
A
#
# COMPACT_ATOMS: atom_id res chain seq x y z
N MET A 1 -5.89 -14.98 -5.60
CA MET A 1 -5.38 -13.64 -5.22
C MET A 1 -5.76 -13.38 -3.78
N HIS A 2 -4.90 -12.71 -3.04
CA HIS A 2 -5.09 -12.34 -1.64
C HIS A 2 -4.89 -10.84 -1.47
N ALA A 3 -5.66 -10.19 -0.61
CA ALA A 3 -5.60 -8.76 -0.38
C ALA A 3 -5.25 -8.43 1.06
N ILE A 4 -4.38 -7.45 1.24
CA ILE A 4 -4.01 -6.90 2.55
C ILE A 4 -4.49 -5.45 2.62
N TYR A 5 -5.29 -5.14 3.63
CA TYR A 5 -5.90 -3.84 3.81
C TYR A 5 -5.22 -3.09 4.94
N PHE A 6 -4.89 -1.84 4.68
CA PHE A 6 -4.21 -0.95 5.60
C PHE A 6 -5.03 0.32 5.76
N LYS A 7 -4.98 0.90 6.96
CA LYS A 7 -5.61 2.18 7.26
C LYS A 7 -4.59 3.08 7.92
N TRP A 8 -4.58 4.37 7.60
CA TRP A 8 -3.67 5.34 8.21
C TRP A 8 -4.39 6.61 8.61
N LYS A 9 -3.89 7.23 9.68
CA LYS A 9 -4.13 8.64 9.99
C LYS A 9 -2.90 9.43 9.57
N VAL A 10 -3.06 10.32 8.60
CA VAL A 10 -1.96 11.18 8.10
C VAL A 10 -2.04 12.54 8.80
N ALA A 11 -0.89 13.10 9.15
CA ALA A 11 -0.78 14.41 9.75
C ALA A 11 -1.19 15.50 8.74
N SER A 12 -1.98 16.47 9.21
CA SER A 12 -2.47 17.57 8.38
C SER A 12 -1.32 18.31 7.69
N GLY A 13 -1.43 18.50 6.38
CA GLY A 13 -0.43 19.19 5.56
C GLY A 13 0.71 18.30 5.05
N ARG A 14 0.75 17.02 5.44
CA ARG A 14 1.76 16.03 5.01
C ARG A 14 1.21 15.00 4.02
N GLU A 15 0.00 15.20 3.52
CA GLU A 15 -0.71 14.28 2.62
C GLU A 15 0.09 13.99 1.35
N ARG A 16 0.69 15.02 0.74
CA ARG A 16 1.50 14.86 -0.48
C ARG A 16 2.76 14.05 -0.24
N ASP A 17 3.42 14.27 0.89
CA ASP A 17 4.62 13.51 1.26
C ASP A 17 4.28 12.03 1.47
N PHE A 18 3.14 11.77 2.14
CA PHE A 18 2.61 10.42 2.31
C PHE A 18 2.24 9.75 0.99
N GLU A 19 1.48 10.41 0.14
CA GLU A 19 1.06 9.88 -1.16
C GLU A 19 2.26 9.57 -2.06
N SER A 20 3.29 10.42 -2.03
CA SER A 20 4.53 10.23 -2.81
C SER A 20 5.33 9.02 -2.29
N ALA A 21 5.60 8.96 -0.98
CA ALA A 21 6.35 7.86 -0.39
C ALA A 21 5.60 6.52 -0.49
N TRP A 22 4.28 6.53 -0.30
CA TRP A 22 3.43 5.36 -0.48
C TRP A 22 3.47 4.84 -1.91
N ARG A 23 3.41 5.76 -2.90
CA ARG A 23 3.46 5.41 -4.31
C ARG A 23 4.77 4.73 -4.67
N GLU A 24 5.89 5.37 -4.33
CA GLU A 24 7.22 4.83 -4.63
C GLU A 24 7.42 3.46 -3.98
N LEU A 25 7.04 3.31 -2.70
CA LEU A 25 7.13 2.02 -2.01
C LEU A 25 6.26 0.94 -2.67
N THR A 26 5.05 1.30 -3.11
CA THR A 26 4.13 0.39 -3.78
C THR A 26 4.67 -0.07 -5.13
N GLU A 27 5.26 0.85 -5.91
CA GLU A 27 5.89 0.55 -7.19
C GLU A 27 7.09 -0.39 -7.00
N LEU A 28 7.97 -0.12 -6.03
CA LEU A 28 9.08 -1.02 -5.69
C LEU A 28 8.61 -2.41 -5.25
N ILE A 29 7.54 -2.50 -4.44
CA ILE A 29 6.99 -3.80 -4.01
C ILE A 29 6.40 -4.57 -5.21
N ARG A 30 5.70 -3.89 -6.12
CA ARG A 30 5.16 -4.51 -7.33
C ARG A 30 6.30 -5.06 -8.19
N ASP A 31 7.30 -4.22 -8.46
CA ASP A 31 8.34 -4.51 -9.45
C ASP A 31 9.39 -5.50 -8.92
N GLU A 32 9.71 -5.46 -7.62
CA GLU A 32 10.80 -6.28 -7.04
C GLU A 32 10.30 -7.45 -6.18
N ARG A 33 9.06 -7.39 -5.65
CA ARG A 33 8.54 -8.38 -4.67
C ARG A 33 7.36 -9.20 -5.19
N GLY A 34 6.85 -8.92 -6.38
CA GLY A 34 5.75 -9.66 -6.99
C GLY A 34 4.37 -9.30 -6.45
N GLY A 35 4.21 -8.11 -5.85
CA GLY A 35 2.89 -7.55 -5.57
C GLY A 35 2.14 -7.26 -6.87
N LEU A 36 0.81 -7.42 -6.87
CA LEU A 36 -0.04 -7.17 -8.05
C LEU A 36 -0.52 -5.71 -8.14
N GLY A 37 0.05 -4.83 -7.30
CA GLY A 37 -0.34 -3.44 -7.16
C GLY A 37 -1.22 -3.19 -5.94
N SER A 38 -1.57 -1.92 -5.76
CA SER A 38 -2.33 -1.44 -4.62
C SER A 38 -3.15 -0.21 -5.02
N ARG A 39 -4.27 0.03 -4.32
CA ARG A 39 -5.07 1.24 -4.51
C ARG A 39 -5.14 2.01 -3.21
N LEU A 40 -4.73 3.26 -3.25
CA LEU A 40 -4.83 4.21 -2.14
C LEU A 40 -6.09 5.05 -2.27
N HIS A 41 -6.77 5.25 -1.16
CA HIS A 41 -7.95 6.08 -1.03
C HIS A 41 -7.76 7.07 0.11
N ARG A 42 -8.27 8.28 -0.08
CA ARG A 42 -8.42 9.29 0.98
C ARG A 42 -9.89 9.42 1.33
N CYS A 43 -10.20 9.31 2.62
CA CYS A 43 -11.53 9.48 3.17
C CYS A 43 -11.88 10.96 3.40
N ALA A 44 -13.18 11.24 3.53
CA ALA A 44 -13.66 12.59 3.83
C ALA A 44 -13.17 13.14 5.18
N ASN A 45 -12.86 12.26 6.14
CA ASN A 45 -12.32 12.61 7.46
C ASN A 45 -10.79 12.79 7.46
N GLY A 46 -10.13 12.71 6.30
CA GLY A 46 -8.67 12.85 6.16
C GLY A 46 -7.86 11.57 6.42
N GLU A 47 -8.50 10.48 6.84
CA GLU A 47 -7.83 9.17 6.93
C GLU A 47 -7.56 8.60 5.53
N TYR A 48 -6.61 7.69 5.45
CA TYR A 48 -6.31 6.94 4.25
C TYR A 48 -6.58 5.46 4.46
N PHE A 49 -6.99 4.77 3.40
CA PHE A 49 -6.96 3.31 3.36
C PHE A 49 -6.41 2.83 2.04
N ALA A 50 -5.77 1.67 2.04
CA ALA A 50 -5.34 1.01 0.83
C ALA A 50 -5.55 -0.49 0.93
N TYR A 51 -5.67 -1.14 -0.22
CA TYR A 51 -5.54 -2.59 -0.32
C TYR A 51 -4.48 -2.95 -1.35
N ALA A 52 -3.54 -3.81 -0.94
CA ALA A 52 -2.51 -4.37 -1.81
C ALA A 52 -2.91 -5.79 -2.21
N GLN A 53 -2.88 -6.09 -3.50
CA GLN A 53 -3.15 -7.43 -4.03
C GLN A 53 -1.87 -8.24 -4.18
N TRP A 54 -1.95 -9.53 -3.88
CA TRP A 54 -0.88 -10.50 -3.98
C TRP A 54 -1.37 -11.76 -4.69
N PRO A 55 -0.48 -12.53 -5.33
CA PRO A 55 -0.88 -13.82 -5.92
C PRO A 55 -1.52 -14.76 -4.90
N SER A 56 -0.97 -14.81 -3.67
CA SER A 56 -1.46 -15.60 -2.54
C SER A 56 -1.05 -14.98 -1.19
N GLU A 57 -1.65 -15.44 -0.09
CA GLU A 57 -1.19 -15.08 1.27
C GLU A 57 0.27 -15.49 1.50
N LEU A 58 0.66 -16.67 0.99
CA LEU A 58 2.04 -17.15 1.11
C LEU A 58 3.03 -16.21 0.42
N SER A 59 2.69 -15.72 -0.78
CA SER A 59 3.53 -14.75 -1.51
C SER A 59 3.76 -13.46 -0.70
N TRP A 60 2.77 -13.03 0.09
CA TRP A 60 2.93 -11.91 1.01
C TRP A 60 3.72 -12.32 2.27
N ALA A 61 3.49 -13.50 2.83
CA ALA A 61 4.17 -13.93 4.05
C ALA A 61 5.67 -14.23 3.84
N THR A 62 6.07 -14.68 2.65
CA THR A 62 7.45 -15.09 2.34
C THR A 62 8.20 -14.07 1.48
N GLN A 63 7.77 -12.81 1.50
CA GLN A 63 8.53 -11.72 0.89
C GLN A 63 9.97 -11.73 1.44
N SER A 64 10.95 -11.50 0.57
CA SER A 64 12.32 -11.24 1.04
C SER A 64 12.36 -9.95 1.86
N GLU A 65 13.39 -9.83 2.71
CA GLU A 65 13.62 -8.64 3.50
C GLU A 65 13.62 -7.37 2.63
N PRO A 66 13.02 -6.26 3.12
CA PRO A 66 12.94 -5.01 2.38
C PRO A 66 14.35 -4.48 2.07
N THR A 67 14.49 -3.85 0.91
CA THR A 67 15.75 -3.16 0.58
C THR A 67 15.92 -1.94 1.49
N THR A 68 17.13 -1.37 1.53
CA THR A 68 17.40 -0.11 2.24
C THR A 68 16.42 0.99 1.84
N ARG A 69 16.16 1.13 0.53
CA ARG A 69 15.22 2.15 0.03
C ARG A 69 13.78 1.91 0.49
N MET A 70 13.32 0.66 0.49
CA MET A 70 12.00 0.32 1.02
C MET A 70 11.89 0.63 2.52
N LEU A 71 12.95 0.41 3.29
CA LEU A 71 12.99 0.76 4.72
C LEU A 71 12.96 2.28 4.94
N GLU A 72 13.71 3.05 4.16
CA GLU A 72 13.69 4.52 4.19
C GLU A 72 12.28 5.06 3.93
N LEU A 73 11.61 4.57 2.88
CA LEU A 73 10.25 5.01 2.54
C LEU A 73 9.25 4.64 3.63
N ARG A 74 9.34 3.43 4.20
CA ARG A 74 8.50 3.01 5.34
C ARG A 74 8.71 3.92 6.55
N ASN A 75 9.95 4.26 6.85
CA ASN A 75 10.27 5.15 7.97
C ASN A 75 9.80 6.57 7.70
N HIS A 76 10.00 7.09 6.50
CA HIS A 76 9.52 8.41 6.11
C HIS A 76 8.00 8.51 6.24
N MET A 77 7.26 7.51 5.75
CA MET A 77 5.80 7.46 5.95
C MET A 77 5.42 7.51 7.43
N ARG A 78 6.14 6.80 8.30
CA ARG A 78 5.87 6.77 9.75
C ARG A 78 6.14 8.11 10.44
N GLU A 79 6.89 9.02 9.84
CA GLU A 79 7.12 10.36 10.41
C GLU A 79 5.83 11.20 10.44
N PHE A 80 4.87 10.91 9.56
CA PHE A 80 3.66 11.71 9.40
C PHE A 80 2.39 10.88 9.19
N ALA A 81 2.47 9.55 9.23
CA ALA A 81 1.32 8.67 9.13
C ALA A 81 1.38 7.56 10.17
N GLU A 82 0.31 7.45 10.96
CA GLU A 82 0.10 6.39 11.93
C GLU A 82 -0.73 5.28 11.27
N LEU A 83 -0.23 4.04 11.30
CA LEU A 83 -1.03 2.89 10.88
C LEU A 83 -2.12 2.65 11.93
N LEU A 84 -3.37 2.67 11.48
CA LEU A 84 -4.53 2.36 12.30
C LEU A 84 -4.85 0.88 12.18
N ASP A 85 -4.95 0.23 13.33
CA ASP A 85 -5.29 -1.18 13.48
C ASP A 85 -4.29 -2.16 12.84
N ALA A 86 -4.46 -3.44 13.15
CA ALA A 86 -3.76 -4.49 12.43
C ALA A 86 -4.32 -4.62 11.00
N PRO A 87 -3.49 -4.84 9.98
CA PRO A 87 -3.99 -5.01 8.62
C PRO A 87 -4.99 -6.16 8.50
N LEU A 88 -6.14 -5.91 7.88
CA LEU A 88 -7.07 -6.97 7.50
C LEU A 88 -6.51 -7.76 6.32
N ARG A 89 -6.88 -9.03 6.23
CA ARG A 89 -6.37 -9.96 5.22
C ARG A 89 -7.50 -10.85 4.74
N GLY A 90 -7.52 -11.17 3.45
CA GLY A 90 -8.56 -12.03 2.90
C GLY A 90 -8.34 -12.38 1.45
N ASP A 91 -8.91 -13.51 1.04
CA ASP A 91 -8.90 -13.93 -0.34
C ASP A 91 -9.85 -13.07 -1.18
N VAL A 92 -9.41 -12.71 -2.37
CA VAL A 92 -10.24 -11.99 -3.33
C VAL A 92 -11.25 -12.96 -3.92
N VAL A 93 -12.52 -12.83 -3.52
CA VAL A 93 -13.63 -13.68 -4.00
C VAL A 93 -14.14 -13.21 -5.36
N ALA A 94 -14.10 -11.91 -5.63
CA ALA A 94 -14.45 -11.31 -6.91
C ALA A 94 -13.62 -10.05 -7.15
N ASP A 95 -13.05 -9.91 -8.34
CA ASP A 95 -12.38 -8.68 -8.80
C ASP A 95 -13.15 -8.13 -10.01
N LEU A 96 -13.69 -6.91 -9.85
CA LEU A 96 -14.45 -6.20 -10.88
C LEU A 96 -13.80 -4.82 -11.17
N LEU A 97 -12.55 -4.64 -10.79
CA LEU A 97 -11.81 -3.42 -11.07
C LEU A 97 -11.48 -3.37 -12.55
N ILE A 98 -11.87 -2.27 -13.19
CA ILE A 98 -11.40 -1.96 -14.53
C ILE A 98 -10.02 -1.32 -14.45
N SER A 99 -9.09 -1.80 -15.28
CA SER A 99 -7.85 -1.08 -15.54
C SER A 99 -8.19 0.18 -16.32
N ILE A 100 -7.84 1.33 -15.76
CA ILE A 100 -7.86 2.59 -16.49
C ILE A 100 -6.43 2.81 -16.93
N ASP A 101 -6.17 2.81 -18.24
CA ASP A 101 -4.86 3.19 -18.77
C ASP A 101 -4.54 4.60 -18.26
N ARG A 102 -3.46 4.73 -17.48
CA ARG A 102 -2.97 6.05 -17.07
C ARG A 102 -2.21 6.63 -18.27
N PRO A 103 -2.60 7.81 -18.78
CA PRO A 103 -1.73 8.52 -19.71
C PRO A 103 -0.39 8.83 -19.01
N GLU A 104 0.70 8.65 -19.76
CA GLU A 104 2.09 8.95 -19.34
C GLU A 104 2.28 10.42 -18.97
#